data_AF-R1I0C2-F1
#
_entry.id   AF-R1I0C2-F1
#
_cell.length_a   1.000
_cell.length_b   1.000
_cell.length_c   1.000
_cell.angle_alpha   90.00
_cell.angle_beta   90.00
_cell.angle_gamma   90.00
#
_symmetry.space_group_name_H-M   'P 1'
#
loop_
_entity.id
_entity.type
_entity.pdbx_description
1 polymer ?
#
loop_
_entity_poly.entity_id
_entity_poly.type
_entity_poly.pdbx_seq_one_letter_code
_entity_poly.pdbx_strand_id
1 'polypeptide(L)'
;MSLRDLPPRRALPDDVRDRLRAEVRAGLGKPRRTGHVWYAAAAAVLVLAAGAVVVTRQFRQPAEAPPATSTGLTLDAKLATAALDRCWAAVRTAGKTGRVPDRADWVPLFTDTLGTDSVVAATAAGKPMFCEVTETTVTVSDPAAAPAYAPGSRSGLLLQSATGLAAGVVDPAWPQASFSKKMGASGLDFSPASRQFVAFTGTAPAKAVLAIGDGSGTRPMPVLPKAPPPLLSVTDRPADADRTSAAGRALGDCLAGADEVIADAAAYRAGPLLEEQGYRIVLGRLGDRVIACTTEPGPGGPRSRAYPDFYAGPAVPARALVVDTLGATEGGGQSRPRTPFAAVVPSSAVSVIVDYGGGNGADTLVTDGMFAVWLPVSRLKPDAKGHVKAWDAQGNVVYDGMLPLF
;
A
#
# COMPACT_ATOMS: atom_id res chain seq x y z
N MET A 1 -13.75 28.55 13.27
CA MET A 1 -15.06 28.66 12.60
C MET A 1 -16.12 28.22 13.59
N SER A 2 -17.03 29.13 13.95
CA SER A 2 -18.07 28.87 14.96
C SER A 2 -19.24 28.12 14.32
N LEU A 3 -19.90 27.22 15.06
CA LEU A 3 -20.99 26.34 14.60
C LEU A 3 -22.27 27.06 14.12
N ARG A 4 -22.22 28.39 13.99
CA ARG A 4 -23.32 29.26 13.55
C ARG A 4 -23.28 29.66 12.06
N ASP A 5 -22.23 29.28 11.32
CA ASP A 5 -22.05 29.63 9.90
C ASP A 5 -22.31 28.47 8.92
N LEU A 6 -23.11 27.48 9.30
CA LEU A 6 -23.54 26.46 8.33
C LEU A 6 -24.71 26.99 7.49
N PRO A 7 -24.66 26.87 6.16
CA PRO A 7 -25.76 27.28 5.31
C PRO A 7 -27.04 26.49 5.67
N PRO A 8 -28.22 27.12 5.59
CA PRO A 8 -29.48 26.50 5.99
C PRO A 8 -29.70 25.21 5.21
N ARG A 9 -30.10 24.16 5.91
CA ARG A 9 -30.41 22.85 5.30
C ARG A 9 -31.52 23.05 4.27
N ARG A 10 -31.17 22.98 2.98
CA ARG A 10 -32.15 22.95 1.90
C ARG A 10 -32.80 21.57 1.89
N ALA A 11 -34.13 21.53 1.87
CA ALA A 11 -34.86 20.30 1.64
C ALA A 11 -34.50 19.75 0.26
N LEU A 12 -34.29 18.44 0.15
CA LEU A 12 -34.13 17.81 -1.15
C LEU A 12 -35.43 17.96 -1.96
N PRO A 13 -35.33 18.28 -3.26
CA PRO A 13 -36.45 18.23 -4.20
C PRO A 13 -37.19 16.88 -4.15
N ASP A 14 -38.51 16.92 -4.31
CA ASP A 14 -39.39 15.75 -4.17
C ASP A 14 -39.06 14.63 -5.15
N ASP A 15 -38.68 14.98 -6.38
CA ASP A 15 -38.28 14.04 -7.43
C ASP A 15 -37.06 13.21 -7.06
N VAL A 16 -36.06 13.84 -6.42
CA VAL A 16 -34.85 13.14 -5.93
C VAL A 16 -35.21 12.20 -4.79
N ARG A 17 -36.09 12.64 -3.89
CA ARG A 17 -36.53 11.86 -2.73
C ARG A 17 -37.31 10.62 -3.17
N ASP A 18 -38.15 10.75 -4.17
CA ASP A 18 -38.95 9.64 -4.70
C ASP A 18 -38.13 8.68 -5.55
N ARG A 19 -37.14 9.17 -6.31
CA ARG A 19 -36.18 8.33 -7.02
C ARG A 19 -35.36 7.46 -6.06
N LEU A 20 -34.87 8.04 -4.96
CA LEU A 20 -34.14 7.29 -3.93
C LEU A 20 -35.01 6.22 -3.26
N ARG A 21 -36.29 6.52 -2.98
CA ARG A 21 -37.24 5.52 -2.44
C ARG A 21 -37.54 4.40 -3.44
N ALA A 22 -37.61 4.71 -4.74
CA ALA A 22 -37.84 3.73 -5.78
C ALA A 22 -36.65 2.76 -5.93
N GLU A 23 -35.41 3.27 -5.91
CA GLU A 23 -34.19 2.44 -5.94
C GLU A 23 -34.08 1.50 -4.74
N VAL A 24 -34.37 2.01 -3.53
CA VAL A 24 -34.33 1.19 -2.31
C VAL A 24 -35.36 0.05 -2.36
N ARG A 25 -36.59 0.32 -2.83
CA ARG A 25 -37.61 -0.73 -2.99
C ARG A 25 -37.25 -1.74 -4.08
N ALA A 26 -36.62 -1.30 -5.18
CA ALA A 26 -36.17 -2.19 -6.24
C ALA A 26 -35.05 -3.15 -5.78
N GLY A 27 -34.23 -2.73 -4.81
CA GLY A 27 -33.20 -3.57 -4.18
C GLY A 27 -33.77 -4.66 -3.25
N LEU A 28 -34.90 -4.38 -2.58
CA LEU A 28 -35.51 -5.29 -1.60
C LEU A 28 -36.42 -6.37 -2.22
N GLY A 29 -36.76 -6.23 -3.50
CA GLY A 29 -37.80 -7.04 -4.16
C GLY A 29 -37.33 -8.17 -5.07
N LYS A 30 -36.04 -8.53 -5.14
CA LYS A 30 -35.60 -9.64 -6.01
C LYS A 30 -35.74 -11.00 -5.29
N PRO A 31 -36.73 -11.85 -5.65
CA PRO A 31 -36.79 -13.21 -5.12
C PRO A 31 -35.60 -14.03 -5.62
N ARG A 32 -34.94 -14.71 -4.68
CA ARG A 32 -33.84 -15.65 -4.91
C ARG A 32 -34.41 -16.84 -5.71
N ARG A 33 -33.98 -17.01 -6.97
CA ARG A 33 -34.33 -18.20 -7.75
C ARG A 33 -33.64 -19.42 -7.13
N THR A 34 -34.41 -20.25 -6.41
CA THR A 34 -33.98 -21.55 -5.91
C THR A 34 -34.08 -22.58 -7.04
N GLY A 35 -32.94 -22.98 -7.60
CA GLY A 35 -32.85 -24.11 -8.51
C GLY A 35 -32.93 -25.41 -7.72
N HIS A 36 -34.03 -26.15 -7.89
CA HIS A 36 -34.19 -27.51 -7.40
C HIS A 36 -33.21 -28.45 -8.13
N VAL A 37 -32.36 -29.15 -7.38
CA VAL A 37 -31.59 -30.30 -7.89
C VAL A 37 -32.18 -31.56 -7.25
N TRP A 38 -32.58 -32.48 -8.13
CA TRP A 38 -33.22 -33.75 -7.78
C TRP A 38 -32.19 -34.77 -7.29
N TYR A 39 -32.60 -35.57 -6.28
CA TYR A 39 -31.85 -36.71 -5.76
C TYR A 39 -31.85 -37.89 -6.73
N ALA A 40 -30.71 -38.57 -6.86
CA ALA A 40 -30.66 -39.97 -7.29
C ALA A 40 -29.84 -40.76 -6.26
N ALA A 41 -30.54 -41.64 -5.54
CA ALA A 41 -29.97 -42.60 -4.63
C ALA A 41 -29.35 -43.77 -5.42
N ALA A 42 -28.15 -44.20 -5.04
CA ALA A 42 -27.64 -45.52 -5.37
C ALA A 42 -27.02 -46.12 -4.10
N ALA A 43 -27.64 -47.20 -3.63
CA ALA A 43 -27.15 -48.03 -2.55
C ALA A 43 -26.07 -48.98 -3.08
N ALA A 44 -24.97 -49.10 -2.36
CA ALA A 44 -24.09 -50.26 -2.43
C ALA A 44 -23.49 -50.49 -1.04
N VAL A 45 -23.76 -51.68 -0.48
CA VAL A 45 -23.23 -52.20 0.77
C VAL A 45 -22.36 -53.42 0.43
N LEU A 46 -21.37 -53.70 1.29
CA LEU A 46 -20.50 -54.90 1.45
C LEU A 46 -19.07 -54.72 0.89
N VAL A 47 -17.94 -55.07 1.55
CA VAL A 47 -17.61 -55.75 2.82
C VAL A 47 -16.15 -55.42 3.22
N LEU A 48 -15.88 -55.51 4.53
CA LEU A 48 -14.63 -55.36 5.31
C LEU A 48 -13.33 -55.98 4.73
N ALA A 49 -12.19 -55.29 4.89
CA ALA A 49 -11.11 -55.62 5.84
C ALA A 49 -9.73 -55.01 5.47
N ALA A 50 -8.99 -54.57 6.50
CA ALA A 50 -7.56 -54.22 6.56
C ALA A 50 -7.11 -52.80 6.16
N GLY A 51 -6.56 -52.07 7.14
CA GLY A 51 -5.62 -50.96 6.91
C GLY A 51 -6.04 -49.62 7.53
N ALA A 52 -5.73 -49.43 8.81
CA ALA A 52 -5.90 -48.16 9.51
C ALA A 52 -5.06 -47.02 8.91
N VAL A 53 -5.52 -45.78 9.14
CA VAL A 53 -4.88 -44.46 8.87
C VAL A 53 -5.22 -43.77 7.52
N VAL A 54 -6.50 -43.56 7.16
CA VAL A 54 -6.90 -42.49 6.20
C VAL A 54 -8.33 -41.95 6.43
N VAL A 55 -8.78 -41.72 7.68
CA VAL A 55 -10.15 -41.18 7.91
C VAL A 55 -10.15 -40.06 8.95
N THR A 56 -9.68 -38.87 8.57
CA THR A 56 -10.10 -37.59 9.20
C THR A 56 -10.26 -36.41 8.22
N ARG A 57 -10.04 -36.58 6.90
CA ARG A 57 -10.07 -35.44 5.95
C ARG A 57 -11.44 -35.14 5.31
N GLN A 58 -12.47 -35.95 5.51
CA GLN A 58 -13.70 -35.87 4.69
C GLN A 58 -14.92 -35.19 5.36
N PHE A 59 -14.77 -34.61 6.56
CA PHE A 59 -15.82 -33.85 7.25
C PHE A 59 -15.41 -32.42 7.65
N ARG A 60 -14.62 -31.74 6.83
CA ARG A 60 -14.63 -30.26 6.80
C ARG A 60 -15.54 -29.81 5.66
N GLN A 61 -16.85 -29.91 5.89
CA GLN A 61 -17.73 -28.92 5.27
C GLN A 61 -17.24 -27.54 5.74
N PRO A 62 -17.05 -26.55 4.85
CA PRO A 62 -16.89 -25.18 5.31
C PRO A 62 -18.13 -24.88 6.13
N ALA A 63 -17.95 -24.55 7.42
CA ALA A 63 -19.01 -23.96 8.20
C ALA A 63 -19.58 -22.82 7.35
N GLU A 64 -20.90 -22.84 7.16
CA GLU A 64 -21.63 -21.82 6.42
C GLU A 64 -21.14 -20.46 6.93
N ALA A 65 -20.46 -19.73 6.05
CA ALA A 65 -19.74 -18.53 6.44
C ALA A 65 -20.75 -17.59 7.12
N PRO A 66 -20.49 -17.12 8.36
CA PRO A 66 -21.36 -16.14 8.98
C PRO A 66 -21.56 -14.96 8.01
N PRO A 67 -22.76 -14.36 7.97
CA PRO A 67 -23.06 -13.29 7.02
C PRO A 67 -21.97 -12.23 7.11
N ALA A 68 -21.38 -11.90 5.94
CA ALA A 68 -20.26 -10.99 5.85
C ALA A 68 -20.65 -9.63 6.46
N THR A 69 -20.21 -9.38 7.69
CA THR A 69 -19.98 -8.01 8.15
C THR A 69 -18.92 -7.44 7.23
N SER A 70 -19.22 -6.35 6.53
CA SER A 70 -18.32 -5.71 5.57
C SER A 70 -17.12 -5.07 6.28
N THR A 71 -16.22 -5.87 6.82
CA THR A 71 -15.00 -5.42 7.50
C THR A 71 -13.92 -4.99 6.51
N GLY A 72 -14.25 -4.64 5.26
CA GLY A 72 -13.29 -4.26 4.21
C GLY A 72 -12.34 -5.37 3.72
N LEU A 73 -12.02 -6.34 4.58
CA LEU A 73 -11.11 -7.44 4.31
C LEU A 73 -11.70 -8.44 3.33
N THR A 74 -10.91 -8.75 2.30
CA THR A 74 -11.24 -9.75 1.30
C THR A 74 -10.09 -10.73 1.14
N LEU A 75 -10.38 -11.92 0.62
CA LEU A 75 -9.38 -12.92 0.31
C LEU A 75 -9.27 -13.09 -1.21
N ASP A 76 -8.21 -12.54 -1.81
CA ASP A 76 -7.81 -12.92 -3.16
C ASP A 76 -7.04 -14.25 -3.10
N ALA A 77 -7.70 -15.34 -3.48
CA ALA A 77 -7.13 -16.68 -3.40
C ALA A 77 -5.88 -16.86 -4.31
N LYS A 78 -5.81 -16.15 -5.44
CA LYS A 78 -4.69 -16.26 -6.37
C LYS A 78 -3.48 -15.54 -5.80
N LEU A 79 -3.67 -14.31 -5.33
CA LEU A 79 -2.64 -13.53 -4.64
C LEU A 79 -2.14 -14.26 -3.40
N ALA A 80 -3.06 -14.73 -2.55
CA ALA A 80 -2.72 -15.45 -1.32
C ALA A 80 -1.87 -16.70 -1.59
N THR A 81 -2.24 -17.49 -2.60
CA THR A 81 -1.49 -18.68 -2.99
C THR A 81 -0.08 -18.31 -3.45
N ALA A 82 0.04 -17.36 -4.39
CA ALA A 82 1.32 -16.94 -4.94
C ALA A 82 2.26 -16.36 -3.86
N ALA A 83 1.74 -15.51 -2.97
CA ALA A 83 2.51 -14.91 -1.89
C ALA A 83 2.95 -15.96 -0.85
N LEU A 84 2.05 -16.83 -0.38
CA LEU A 84 2.40 -17.88 0.58
C LEU A 84 3.39 -18.90 0.01
N ASP A 85 3.31 -19.22 -1.28
CA ASP A 85 4.28 -20.11 -1.94
C ASP A 85 5.66 -19.47 -2.04
N ARG A 86 5.74 -18.16 -2.33
CA ARG A 86 6.99 -17.40 -2.30
C ARG A 86 7.58 -17.32 -0.89
N CYS A 87 6.73 -17.09 0.12
CA CYS A 87 7.13 -17.12 1.53
C CYS A 87 7.67 -18.49 1.96
N TRP A 88 7.01 -19.58 1.55
CA TRP A 88 7.50 -20.93 1.83
C TRP A 88 8.82 -21.24 1.13
N ALA A 89 8.98 -20.81 -0.13
CA ALA A 89 10.26 -20.92 -0.82
C ALA A 89 11.38 -20.19 -0.06
N ALA A 90 11.14 -18.97 0.43
CA ALA A 90 12.10 -18.23 1.24
C ALA A 90 12.43 -18.95 2.56
N VAL A 91 11.43 -19.51 3.26
CA VAL A 91 11.64 -20.34 4.46
C VAL A 91 12.52 -21.55 4.17
N ARG A 92 12.26 -22.26 3.06
CA ARG A 92 13.05 -23.41 2.62
C ARG A 92 14.50 -23.03 2.33
N THR A 93 14.71 -21.99 1.52
CA THR A 93 16.04 -21.50 1.18
C THR A 93 16.82 -21.04 2.42
N ALA A 94 16.13 -20.44 3.40
CA ALA A 94 16.72 -20.05 4.67
C ALA A 94 16.97 -21.22 5.65
N GLY A 95 16.61 -22.46 5.30
CA GLY A 95 16.77 -23.62 6.18
C GLY A 95 15.88 -23.60 7.42
N LYS A 96 14.73 -22.91 7.37
CA LYS A 96 13.85 -22.67 8.53
C LYS A 96 12.59 -23.54 8.55
N THR A 97 12.51 -24.58 7.73
CA THR A 97 11.33 -25.47 7.64
C THR A 97 10.97 -26.12 8.96
N GLY A 98 11.95 -26.47 9.81
CA GLY A 98 11.69 -27.05 11.14
C GLY A 98 11.10 -26.07 12.17
N ARG A 99 10.98 -24.78 11.83
CA ARG A 99 10.41 -23.74 12.72
C ARG A 99 8.96 -23.39 12.40
N VAL A 100 8.42 -23.92 11.32
CA VAL A 100 7.05 -23.64 10.88
C VAL A 100 6.37 -24.95 10.47
N PRO A 101 5.04 -25.05 10.57
CA PRO A 101 4.29 -26.13 9.96
C PRO A 101 4.54 -26.20 8.46
N ASP A 102 4.29 -27.37 7.87
CA ASP A 102 4.37 -27.55 6.42
C ASP A 102 3.43 -26.59 5.69
N ARG A 103 3.79 -26.20 4.47
CA ARG A 103 3.01 -25.28 3.63
C ARG A 103 1.53 -25.69 3.47
N ALA A 104 1.24 -27.00 3.51
CA ALA A 104 -0.13 -27.52 3.41
C ALA A 104 -1.00 -27.16 4.62
N ASP A 105 -0.40 -26.84 5.76
CA ASP A 105 -1.09 -26.43 6.98
C ASP A 105 -1.25 -24.90 7.09
N TRP A 106 -0.86 -24.17 6.05
CA TRP A 106 -1.00 -22.71 5.97
C TRP A 106 -2.34 -22.36 5.33
N VAL A 107 -3.26 -21.83 6.15
CA VAL A 107 -4.61 -21.46 5.73
C VAL A 107 -4.71 -19.94 5.61
N PRO A 108 -4.84 -19.37 4.40
CA PRO A 108 -5.01 -17.94 4.23
C PRO A 108 -6.37 -17.49 4.77
N LEU A 109 -6.42 -16.28 5.33
CA LEU A 109 -7.64 -15.69 5.88
C LEU A 109 -8.09 -14.48 5.09
N PHE A 110 -7.17 -13.55 4.83
CA PHE A 110 -7.41 -12.37 3.99
C PHE A 110 -6.09 -11.90 3.37
N THR A 111 -6.24 -11.07 2.36
CA THR A 111 -5.16 -10.36 1.68
C THR A 111 -5.37 -8.86 1.83
N ASP A 112 -4.28 -8.12 1.92
CA ASP A 112 -4.28 -6.67 1.81
C ASP A 112 -3.12 -6.23 0.93
N THR A 113 -3.27 -5.08 0.28
CA THR A 113 -2.31 -4.57 -0.70
C THR A 113 -2.13 -3.08 -0.60
N LEU A 114 -0.88 -2.62 -0.66
CA LEU A 114 -0.55 -1.22 -0.88
C LEU A 114 0.36 -1.13 -2.11
N GLY A 115 -0.21 -0.70 -3.24
CA GLY A 115 0.49 -0.76 -4.53
C GLY A 115 0.81 -2.20 -4.91
N THR A 116 2.10 -2.52 -5.09
CA THR A 116 2.58 -3.88 -5.39
C THR A 116 2.98 -4.66 -4.15
N ASP A 117 2.95 -4.03 -2.98
CA ASP A 117 3.24 -4.71 -1.72
C ASP A 117 1.99 -5.43 -1.28
N SER A 118 2.14 -6.71 -0.97
CA SER A 118 1.02 -7.56 -0.58
C SER A 118 1.32 -8.26 0.73
N VAL A 119 0.29 -8.43 1.54
CA VAL A 119 0.36 -9.20 2.76
C VAL A 119 -0.78 -10.19 2.82
N VAL A 120 -0.44 -11.40 3.22
CA VAL A 120 -1.40 -12.46 3.51
C VAL A 120 -1.40 -12.68 5.02
N ALA A 121 -2.54 -12.44 5.64
CA ALA A 121 -2.80 -12.95 6.98
C ALA A 121 -3.28 -14.40 6.84
N ALA A 122 -2.64 -15.31 7.56
CA ALA A 122 -2.91 -16.74 7.49
C ALA A 122 -2.88 -17.35 8.90
N THR A 123 -3.17 -18.64 8.97
CA THR A 123 -2.82 -19.46 10.11
C THR A 123 -1.89 -20.58 9.69
N ALA A 124 -0.89 -20.89 10.53
CA ALA A 124 -0.02 -22.05 10.38
C ALA A 124 -0.31 -22.99 11.56
N ALA A 125 -0.92 -24.15 11.26
CA ALA A 125 -1.41 -25.08 12.30
C ALA A 125 -2.26 -24.38 13.38
N GLY A 126 -3.14 -23.45 12.95
CA GLY A 126 -4.06 -22.71 13.82
C GLY A 126 -3.44 -21.50 14.54
N LYS A 127 -2.13 -21.24 14.41
CA LYS A 127 -1.48 -20.06 14.97
C LYS A 127 -1.44 -18.91 13.96
N PRO A 128 -1.66 -17.66 14.36
CA PRO A 128 -1.62 -16.52 13.44
C PRO A 128 -0.24 -16.37 12.79
N MET A 129 -0.22 -16.03 11.51
CA MET A 129 1.00 -15.76 10.76
C MET A 129 0.74 -14.73 9.66
N PHE A 130 1.78 -13.99 9.31
CA PHE A 130 1.76 -12.99 8.25
C PHE A 130 2.91 -13.27 7.27
N CYS A 131 2.59 -13.19 5.99
CA CYS A 131 3.51 -13.28 4.89
C CYS A 131 3.40 -11.99 4.08
N GLU A 132 4.41 -11.14 4.19
CA GLU A 132 4.54 -9.94 3.38
C GLU A 132 5.47 -10.22 2.20
N VAL A 133 5.04 -9.78 1.02
CA VAL A 133 5.76 -9.92 -0.23
C VAL A 133 5.75 -8.58 -0.95
N THR A 134 6.94 -8.07 -1.25
CA THR A 134 7.14 -6.89 -2.10
C THR A 134 7.67 -7.33 -3.48
N GLU A 135 8.10 -6.40 -4.32
CA GLU A 135 8.74 -6.77 -5.59
C GLU A 135 10.02 -7.58 -5.33
N THR A 136 10.85 -7.15 -4.36
CA THR A 136 12.18 -7.73 -4.15
C THR A 136 12.36 -8.53 -2.87
N THR A 137 11.44 -8.41 -1.91
CA THR A 137 11.59 -8.97 -0.57
C THR A 137 10.42 -9.83 -0.13
N VAL A 138 10.73 -10.70 0.84
CA VAL A 138 9.80 -11.55 1.53
C VAL A 138 10.04 -11.43 3.02
N THR A 139 9.00 -11.17 3.79
CA THR A 139 9.04 -11.16 5.26
C THR A 139 7.96 -12.08 5.81
N VAL A 140 8.36 -13.00 6.71
CA VAL A 140 7.46 -13.98 7.33
C VAL A 140 7.50 -13.80 8.84
N SER A 141 6.35 -13.61 9.49
CA SER A 141 6.26 -13.60 10.95
C SER A 141 6.53 -15.00 11.51
N ASP A 142 7.06 -15.10 12.74
CA ASP A 142 7.20 -16.40 13.40
C ASP A 142 5.86 -16.83 14.04
N PRO A 143 5.18 -17.90 13.54
CA PRO A 143 3.92 -18.37 14.13
C PRO A 143 4.08 -18.95 15.54
N ALA A 144 5.31 -19.24 15.98
CA ALA A 144 5.61 -19.69 17.33
C ALA A 144 5.96 -18.54 18.29
N ALA A 145 6.16 -17.32 17.80
CA ALA A 145 6.43 -16.17 18.66
C ALA A 145 5.16 -15.76 19.41
N ALA A 146 5.29 -15.53 20.71
CA ALA A 146 4.22 -14.94 21.50
C ALA A 146 4.09 -13.44 21.18
N PRO A 147 2.89 -12.93 20.86
CA PRO A 147 2.69 -11.48 20.77
C PRO A 147 3.02 -10.84 22.12
N ALA A 148 3.76 -9.73 22.08
CA ALA A 148 3.85 -8.85 23.23
C ALA A 148 2.56 -8.01 23.29
N TYR A 149 1.70 -8.32 24.27
CA TYR A 149 0.40 -7.68 24.39
C TYR A 149 0.48 -6.28 25.00
N ALA A 150 -0.34 -5.36 24.47
CA ALA A 150 -0.55 -4.04 25.06
C ALA A 150 -1.14 -4.17 26.48
N PRO A 151 -0.69 -3.34 27.44
CA PRO A 151 -1.16 -3.41 28.82
C PRO A 151 -2.69 -3.40 28.94
N GLY A 152 -3.24 -4.36 29.69
CA GLY A 152 -4.69 -4.47 29.92
C GLY A 152 -5.50 -4.96 28.72
N SER A 153 -4.85 -5.48 27.67
CA SER A 153 -5.52 -6.02 26.48
C SER A 153 -4.88 -7.32 26.01
N ARG A 154 -5.57 -8.01 25.10
CA ARG A 154 -5.03 -9.11 24.28
C ARG A 154 -4.68 -8.67 22.86
N SER A 155 -4.48 -7.36 22.65
CA SER A 155 -4.01 -6.81 21.38
C SER A 155 -2.49 -6.80 21.35
N GLY A 156 -1.88 -7.23 20.26
CA GLY A 156 -0.41 -7.31 20.16
C GLY A 156 0.08 -7.42 18.73
N LEU A 157 1.29 -6.93 18.48
CA LEU A 157 1.95 -7.06 17.18
C LEU A 157 2.66 -8.42 17.06
N LEU A 158 2.61 -8.98 15.85
CA LEU A 158 3.29 -10.21 15.46
C LEU A 158 4.28 -9.99 14.32
N LEU A 159 4.09 -8.93 13.55
CA LEU A 159 5.01 -8.50 12.51
C LEU A 159 5.10 -6.98 12.49
N GLN A 160 6.32 -6.48 12.40
CA GLN A 160 6.59 -5.13 11.96
C GLN A 160 7.77 -5.17 11.00
N SER A 161 7.56 -4.81 9.74
CA SER A 161 8.55 -5.01 8.68
C SER A 161 9.31 -3.74 8.32
N ALA A 162 10.38 -3.90 7.55
CA ALA A 162 11.20 -2.80 7.08
C ALA A 162 10.50 -1.88 6.06
N THR A 163 9.31 -2.24 5.56
CA THR A 163 8.49 -1.41 4.65
C THR A 163 7.51 -0.51 5.40
N GLY A 164 7.43 -0.64 6.74
CA GLY A 164 6.41 0.03 7.54
C GLY A 164 5.08 -0.72 7.58
N LEU A 165 5.04 -2.02 7.29
CA LEU A 165 3.90 -2.86 7.62
C LEU A 165 3.88 -3.15 9.12
N ALA A 166 2.71 -3.03 9.76
CA ALA A 166 2.43 -3.54 11.09
C ALA A 166 1.26 -4.54 11.02
N ALA A 167 1.44 -5.72 11.60
CA ALA A 167 0.40 -6.74 11.63
C ALA A 167 0.37 -7.46 12.97
N GLY A 168 -0.80 -7.92 13.38
CA GLY A 168 -1.01 -8.44 14.72
C GLY A 168 -2.40 -8.98 14.96
N VAL A 169 -2.76 -9.11 16.23
CA VAL A 169 -4.09 -9.53 16.68
C VAL A 169 -4.73 -8.46 17.55
N VAL A 170 -6.05 -8.34 17.45
CA VAL A 170 -6.88 -7.45 18.27
C VAL A 170 -7.50 -8.24 19.42
N ASP A 171 -7.62 -7.62 20.59
CA ASP A 171 -8.35 -8.18 21.74
C ASP A 171 -9.76 -8.65 21.31
N PRO A 172 -10.12 -9.93 21.54
CA PRO A 172 -11.43 -10.45 21.16
C PRO A 172 -12.60 -9.77 21.86
N ALA A 173 -12.38 -9.07 22.97
CA ALA A 173 -13.42 -8.32 23.67
C ALA A 173 -13.83 -7.03 22.94
N TRP A 174 -13.08 -6.60 21.92
CA TRP A 174 -13.36 -5.34 21.22
C TRP A 174 -14.21 -5.58 19.96
N PRO A 175 -15.41 -5.01 19.85
CA PRO A 175 -16.23 -5.17 18.65
C PRO A 175 -15.68 -4.38 17.46
N GLN A 176 -14.88 -3.35 17.72
CA GLN A 176 -14.22 -2.49 16.74
C GLN A 176 -12.82 -2.17 17.25
N ALA A 177 -11.94 -1.70 16.36
CA ALA A 177 -10.63 -1.25 16.74
C ALA A 177 -10.26 0.04 16.03
N SER A 178 -9.49 0.87 16.71
CA SER A 178 -8.79 2.01 16.12
C SER A 178 -7.30 1.80 16.27
N PHE A 179 -6.55 2.22 15.26
CA PHE A 179 -5.10 2.18 15.24
C PHE A 179 -4.58 3.60 15.12
N SER A 180 -3.69 4.00 16.02
CA SER A 180 -3.10 5.34 15.98
C SER A 180 -1.61 5.30 15.72
N LYS A 181 -1.19 6.24 14.88
CA LYS A 181 0.19 6.63 14.65
C LYS A 181 0.36 8.10 15.03
N LYS A 182 1.59 8.61 15.03
CA LYS A 182 1.91 10.01 15.36
C LYS A 182 1.04 11.05 14.64
N MET A 183 0.54 10.73 13.44
CA MET A 183 -0.29 11.61 12.61
C MET A 183 -1.81 11.44 12.77
N GLY A 184 -2.28 10.60 13.70
CA GLY A 184 -3.71 10.43 13.99
C GLY A 184 -4.12 8.98 14.16
N ALA A 185 -5.40 8.80 14.51
CA ALA A 185 -6.06 7.51 14.62
C ALA A 185 -6.89 7.22 13.36
N SER A 186 -6.91 5.96 12.94
CA SER A 186 -7.75 5.46 11.85
C SER A 186 -8.50 4.22 12.33
N GLY A 187 -9.66 3.95 11.73
CA GLY A 187 -10.34 2.67 11.93
C GLY A 187 -9.42 1.53 11.51
N LEU A 188 -9.50 0.41 12.23
CA LEU A 188 -8.69 -0.77 11.96
C LEU A 188 -9.62 -1.93 11.63
N ASP A 189 -9.51 -2.42 10.41
CA ASP A 189 -10.17 -3.64 9.98
C ASP A 189 -9.40 -4.87 10.49
N PHE A 190 -10.13 -5.88 10.96
CA PHE A 190 -9.56 -7.13 11.44
C PHE A 190 -10.51 -8.30 11.14
N SER A 191 -9.94 -9.50 11.02
CA SER A 191 -10.73 -10.72 10.78
C SER A 191 -11.62 -11.01 11.99
N PRO A 192 -12.94 -11.17 11.82
CA PRO A 192 -13.82 -11.51 12.94
C PRO A 192 -13.51 -12.89 13.54
N ALA A 193 -12.98 -13.81 12.73
CA ALA A 193 -12.68 -15.18 13.15
C ALA A 193 -11.33 -15.30 13.88
N SER A 194 -10.28 -14.69 13.33
CA SER A 194 -8.91 -14.83 13.89
C SER A 194 -8.43 -13.62 14.65
N ARG A 195 -9.17 -12.50 14.59
CA ARG A 195 -8.80 -11.20 15.15
C ARG A 195 -7.52 -10.61 14.56
N GLN A 196 -6.99 -11.18 13.47
CA GLN A 196 -5.80 -10.68 12.80
C GLN A 196 -6.08 -9.38 12.05
N PHE A 197 -5.13 -8.45 12.09
CA PHE A 197 -5.19 -7.18 11.38
C PHE A 197 -3.88 -6.89 10.64
N VAL A 198 -3.96 -5.97 9.69
CA VAL A 198 -2.85 -5.43 8.90
C VAL A 198 -3.01 -3.91 8.85
N ALA A 199 -1.89 -3.18 8.94
CA ALA A 199 -1.84 -1.75 8.75
C ALA A 199 -0.53 -1.32 8.08
N PHE A 200 -0.62 -0.65 6.94
CA PHE A 200 0.53 -0.01 6.30
C PHE A 200 0.78 1.36 6.94
N THR A 201 1.77 1.45 7.83
CA THR A 201 2.01 2.66 8.64
C THR A 201 2.88 3.67 7.91
N GLY A 202 3.70 3.22 6.95
CA GLY A 202 4.72 4.01 6.25
C GLY A 202 5.86 4.44 7.17
N THR A 203 6.00 3.83 8.35
CA THR A 203 6.95 4.26 9.38
C THR A 203 7.91 3.14 9.77
N ALA A 204 9.19 3.47 9.87
CA ALA A 204 10.22 2.51 10.23
C ALA A 204 9.94 1.90 11.60
N PRO A 205 10.14 0.58 11.80
CA PRO A 205 9.87 -0.08 13.08
C PRO A 205 10.52 0.60 14.29
N ALA A 206 11.74 1.12 14.10
CA ALA A 206 12.48 1.81 15.16
C ALA A 206 11.88 3.17 15.57
N LYS A 207 11.13 3.83 14.67
CA LYS A 207 10.54 5.17 14.88
C LYS A 207 9.03 5.11 15.17
N ALA A 208 8.38 3.99 14.89
CA ALA A 208 6.95 3.84 15.02
C ALA A 208 6.52 3.74 16.49
N VAL A 209 5.63 4.64 16.91
CA VAL A 209 4.84 4.48 18.14
C VAL A 209 3.42 4.19 17.69
N LEU A 210 2.98 2.97 17.94
CA LEU A 210 1.69 2.46 17.52
C LEU A 210 0.85 2.25 18.76
N ALA A 211 -0.40 2.70 18.73
CA ALA A 211 -1.35 2.41 19.80
C ALA A 211 -2.66 1.88 19.20
N ILE A 212 -3.37 1.10 19.99
CA ILE A 212 -4.61 0.45 19.56
C ILE A 212 -5.70 0.69 20.59
N GLY A 213 -6.92 0.93 20.15
CA GLY A 213 -8.09 1.14 21.01
C GLY A 213 -9.29 0.36 20.51
N ASP A 214 -10.35 0.36 21.30
CA ASP A 214 -11.62 -0.33 21.00
C ASP A 214 -12.54 0.44 20.02
N GLY A 215 -12.03 1.52 19.41
CA GLY A 215 -12.79 2.40 18.51
C GLY A 215 -13.80 3.32 19.21
N SER A 216 -14.06 3.17 20.51
CA SER A 216 -15.05 3.97 21.24
C SER A 216 -14.62 5.43 21.46
N GLY A 217 -13.31 5.69 21.45
CA GLY A 217 -12.72 6.96 21.85
C GLY A 217 -12.80 7.27 23.36
N THR A 218 -13.45 6.42 24.16
CA THR A 218 -13.65 6.64 25.60
C THR A 218 -12.54 6.06 26.47
N ARG A 219 -11.77 5.10 25.93
CA ARG A 219 -10.66 4.46 26.64
C ARG A 219 -9.32 4.94 26.10
N PRO A 220 -8.29 5.04 26.97
CA PRO A 220 -6.93 5.25 26.49
C PRO A 220 -6.55 4.16 25.48
N MET A 221 -5.87 4.55 24.40
CA MET A 221 -5.29 3.61 23.45
C MET A 221 -3.94 3.15 24.01
N PRO A 222 -3.81 1.93 24.58
CA PRO A 222 -2.50 1.46 25.01
C PRO A 222 -1.53 1.37 23.84
N VAL A 223 -0.28 1.76 24.11
CA VAL A 223 0.83 1.61 23.16
C VAL A 223 1.09 0.12 22.97
N LEU A 224 1.13 -0.30 21.70
CA LEU A 224 1.52 -1.64 21.31
C LEU A 224 3.02 -1.82 21.56
N PRO A 225 3.44 -2.87 22.30
CA PRO A 225 4.84 -3.24 22.38
C PRO A 225 5.41 -3.58 21.00
N LYS A 226 6.74 -3.54 20.87
CA LYS A 226 7.42 -3.95 19.63
C LYS A 226 7.04 -5.39 19.26
N ALA A 227 6.83 -5.62 17.96
CA ALA A 227 6.66 -6.96 17.44
C ALA A 227 7.90 -7.84 17.76
N PRO A 228 7.72 -9.15 17.94
CA PRO A 228 8.85 -10.07 17.93
C PRO A 228 9.58 -9.99 16.58
N PRO A 229 10.88 -10.33 16.52
CA PRO A 229 11.58 -10.41 15.24
C PRO A 229 10.85 -11.36 14.27
N PRO A 230 10.78 -11.03 12.97
CA PRO A 230 10.22 -11.94 11.99
C PRO A 230 11.02 -13.24 11.95
N LEU A 231 10.37 -14.34 11.55
CA LEU A 231 11.05 -15.61 11.29
C LEU A 231 12.17 -15.39 10.26
N LEU A 232 11.88 -14.64 9.20
CA LEU A 232 12.86 -14.17 8.22
C LEU A 232 12.37 -12.89 7.55
N SER A 233 13.33 -12.10 7.07
CA SER A 233 13.13 -11.01 6.11
C SER A 233 14.31 -11.08 5.14
N VAL A 234 14.06 -11.33 3.86
CA VAL A 234 15.10 -11.57 2.86
C VAL A 234 14.77 -10.89 1.54
N THR A 235 15.81 -10.44 0.83
CA THR A 235 15.71 -10.09 -0.58
C THR A 235 15.87 -11.35 -1.41
N ASP A 236 14.78 -11.83 -2.00
CA ASP A 236 14.75 -13.04 -2.83
C ASP A 236 14.74 -12.73 -4.34
N ARG A 237 14.52 -11.46 -4.72
CA ARG A 237 14.62 -10.97 -6.10
C ARG A 237 15.42 -9.66 -6.14
N PRO A 238 16.75 -9.70 -6.00
CA PRO A 238 17.56 -8.48 -6.00
C PRO A 238 17.41 -7.75 -7.34
N ALA A 239 17.27 -6.43 -7.28
CA ALA A 239 17.29 -5.57 -8.46
C ALA A 239 18.68 -4.95 -8.62
N ASP A 240 19.11 -4.81 -9.86
CA ASP A 240 20.32 -4.05 -10.20
C ASP A 240 19.98 -2.56 -10.27
N ALA A 241 20.26 -1.86 -9.17
CA ALA A 241 20.02 -0.43 -9.05
C ALA A 241 21.36 0.30 -8.95
N ASP A 242 21.60 1.23 -9.87
CA ASP A 242 22.80 2.06 -9.83
C ASP A 242 22.79 2.96 -8.58
N ARG A 243 23.88 2.89 -7.82
CA ARG A 243 24.18 3.73 -6.64
C ARG A 243 25.51 4.46 -6.77
N THR A 244 26.07 4.49 -7.96
CA THR A 244 27.39 5.05 -8.25
C THR A 244 27.32 6.33 -9.06
N SER A 245 26.34 6.47 -9.97
CA SER A 245 26.10 7.75 -10.65
C SER A 245 25.60 8.82 -9.68
N ALA A 246 25.64 10.07 -10.12
CA ALA A 246 25.09 11.19 -9.36
C ALA A 246 23.60 10.98 -9.03
N ALA A 247 22.79 10.56 -10.01
CA ALA A 247 21.37 10.27 -9.81
C ALA A 247 21.17 9.04 -8.90
N GLY A 248 21.97 7.98 -9.08
CA GLY A 248 21.95 6.79 -8.25
C GLY A 248 22.22 7.07 -6.77
N ARG A 249 23.27 7.84 -6.47
CA ARG A 249 23.58 8.29 -5.10
C ARG A 249 22.50 9.20 -4.55
N ALA A 250 22.07 10.20 -5.32
CA ALA A 250 21.03 11.13 -4.89
C ALA A 250 19.73 10.41 -4.51
N LEU A 251 19.31 9.41 -5.31
CA LEU A 251 18.12 8.61 -5.00
C LEU A 251 18.33 7.74 -3.76
N GLY A 252 19.46 7.05 -3.66
CA GLY A 252 19.78 6.22 -2.50
C GLY A 252 19.80 7.01 -1.19
N ASP A 253 20.50 8.15 -1.18
CA ASP A 253 20.62 9.03 -0.01
C ASP A 253 19.25 9.64 0.35
N CYS A 254 18.48 10.05 -0.66
CA CYS A 254 17.16 10.64 -0.45
C CYS A 254 16.19 9.63 0.16
N LEU A 255 16.10 8.42 -0.39
CA LEU A 255 15.20 7.37 0.13
C LEU A 255 15.63 6.88 1.52
N ALA A 256 16.93 6.80 1.80
CA ALA A 256 17.44 6.44 3.12
C ALA A 256 17.17 7.55 4.17
N GLY A 257 17.16 8.81 3.75
CA GLY A 257 16.88 9.97 4.60
C GLY A 257 15.40 10.36 4.69
N ALA A 258 14.52 9.73 3.92
CA ALA A 258 13.10 10.05 3.90
C ALA A 258 12.43 9.71 5.24
N ASP A 259 11.47 10.54 5.66
CA ASP A 259 10.68 10.29 6.86
C ASP A 259 9.73 9.08 6.69
N GLU A 260 9.16 8.95 5.49
CA GLU A 260 8.35 7.80 5.09
C GLU A 260 9.22 6.65 4.59
N VAL A 261 8.85 5.45 4.98
CA VAL A 261 9.53 4.23 4.55
C VAL A 261 8.98 3.79 3.20
N ILE A 262 9.89 3.60 2.24
CA ILE A 262 9.57 3.14 0.90
C ILE A 262 9.96 1.66 0.77
N ALA A 263 8.98 0.82 0.47
CA ALA A 263 9.23 -0.59 0.20
C ALA A 263 10.19 -0.75 -0.99
N ASP A 264 11.12 -1.70 -0.86
CA ASP A 264 12.16 -1.95 -1.87
C ASP A 264 13.00 -0.70 -2.25
N ALA A 265 13.18 0.26 -1.34
CA ALA A 265 13.93 1.50 -1.63
C ALA A 265 15.28 1.26 -2.35
N ALA A 266 16.02 0.23 -1.91
CA ALA A 266 17.30 -0.13 -2.50
C ALA A 266 17.21 -0.63 -3.95
N ALA A 267 16.05 -1.07 -4.41
CA ALA A 267 15.82 -1.64 -5.74
C ALA A 267 15.38 -0.61 -6.79
N TYR A 268 15.02 0.61 -6.41
CA TYR A 268 14.62 1.64 -7.37
C TYR A 268 15.80 2.06 -8.25
N ARG A 269 15.65 1.96 -9.58
CA ARG A 269 16.61 2.50 -10.54
C ARG A 269 16.43 4.01 -10.61
N ALA A 270 17.54 4.74 -10.60
CA ALA A 270 17.50 6.20 -10.70
C ALA A 270 17.10 6.64 -12.11
N GLY A 271 16.17 7.59 -12.16
CA GLY A 271 15.75 8.33 -13.34
C GLY A 271 16.44 9.70 -13.39
N PRO A 272 15.76 10.72 -13.94
CA PRO A 272 16.31 12.07 -14.02
C PRO A 272 16.57 12.66 -12.63
N LEU A 273 17.72 13.34 -12.50
CA LEU A 273 18.09 14.16 -11.37
C LEU A 273 18.08 15.62 -11.80
N LEU A 274 17.32 16.44 -11.08
CA LEU A 274 17.27 17.88 -11.26
C LEU A 274 17.77 18.53 -9.97
N GLU A 275 18.82 19.34 -10.09
CA GLU A 275 19.49 19.98 -8.96
C GLU A 275 19.69 21.48 -9.23
N GLU A 276 19.28 22.33 -8.30
CA GLU A 276 19.51 23.76 -8.36
C GLU A 276 19.60 24.36 -6.95
N GLN A 277 20.67 25.11 -6.65
CA GLN A 277 20.80 25.86 -5.38
C GLN A 277 20.62 25.00 -4.11
N GLY A 278 21.04 23.73 -4.16
CA GLY A 278 20.91 22.78 -3.04
C GLY A 278 19.56 22.08 -2.94
N TYR A 279 18.59 22.44 -3.79
CA TYR A 279 17.36 21.67 -4.01
C TYR A 279 17.62 20.54 -4.99
N ARG A 280 17.15 19.35 -4.66
CA ARG A 280 17.24 18.18 -5.53
C ARG A 280 15.87 17.55 -5.65
N ILE A 281 15.54 17.11 -6.85
CA ILE A 281 14.53 16.10 -7.11
C ILE A 281 15.15 15.01 -7.97
N VAL A 282 14.99 13.77 -7.55
CA VAL A 282 15.41 12.60 -8.31
C VAL A 282 14.23 11.65 -8.43
N LEU A 283 13.97 11.20 -9.65
CA LEU A 283 12.93 10.21 -9.88
C LEU A 283 13.53 8.81 -9.78
N GLY A 284 12.71 7.84 -9.42
CA GLY A 284 13.08 6.44 -9.40
C GLY A 284 11.98 5.56 -9.96
N ARG A 285 12.35 4.44 -10.58
CA ARG A 285 11.41 3.43 -11.05
C ARG A 285 11.75 2.04 -10.52
N LEU A 286 10.70 1.30 -10.17
CA LEU A 286 10.76 -0.13 -9.84
C LEU A 286 9.53 -0.83 -10.42
N GLY A 287 9.72 -1.53 -11.54
CA GLY A 287 8.60 -2.07 -12.33
C GLY A 287 7.70 -0.93 -12.79
N ASP A 288 6.42 -1.01 -12.44
CA ASP A 288 5.42 0.04 -12.73
C ASP A 288 5.37 1.16 -11.70
N ARG A 289 6.07 1.00 -10.56
CA ARG A 289 6.13 2.02 -9.51
C ARG A 289 7.10 3.12 -9.90
N VAL A 290 6.65 4.34 -9.72
CA VAL A 290 7.48 5.54 -9.85
C VAL A 290 7.47 6.28 -8.52
N ILE A 291 8.59 6.90 -8.20
CA ILE A 291 8.74 7.74 -7.02
C ILE A 291 9.45 9.03 -7.41
N ALA A 292 9.02 10.15 -6.84
CA ALA A 292 9.84 11.33 -6.76
C ALA A 292 10.45 11.41 -5.36
N CYS A 293 11.74 11.66 -5.26
CA CYS A 293 12.41 11.91 -3.99
C CYS A 293 13.05 13.29 -4.03
N THR A 294 12.71 14.13 -3.06
CA THR A 294 13.21 15.50 -2.97
C THR A 294 14.13 15.66 -1.79
N THR A 295 15.21 16.42 -1.96
CA THR A 295 16.07 16.84 -0.86
C THR A 295 16.20 18.36 -0.88
N GLU A 296 16.04 19.00 0.27
CA GLU A 296 16.18 20.45 0.44
C GLU A 296 17.10 20.81 1.62
N PRO A 297 17.78 21.97 1.58
CA PRO A 297 18.55 22.45 2.72
C PRO A 297 17.65 22.70 3.94
N GLY A 298 18.13 22.36 5.13
CA GLY A 298 17.44 22.58 6.40
C GLY A 298 18.40 22.97 7.54
N PRO A 299 17.89 23.56 8.63
CA PRO A 299 18.72 24.04 9.75
C PRO A 299 19.48 22.92 10.49
N GLY A 300 19.05 21.67 10.37
CA GLY A 300 19.72 20.48 10.91
C GLY A 300 20.41 19.62 9.86
N GLY A 301 20.63 20.15 8.65
CA GLY A 301 21.11 19.40 7.49
C GLY A 301 20.01 19.17 6.44
N PRO A 302 20.33 18.40 5.38
CA PRO A 302 19.38 18.11 4.30
C PRO A 302 18.13 17.39 4.82
N ARG A 303 16.95 17.79 4.34
CA ARG A 303 15.67 17.11 4.60
C ARG A 303 15.23 16.41 3.34
N SER A 304 14.93 15.11 3.45
CA SER A 304 14.48 14.30 2.32
C SER A 304 13.02 13.90 2.48
N ARG A 305 12.29 13.88 1.37
CA ARG A 305 10.90 13.42 1.29
C ARG A 305 10.70 12.56 0.06
N ALA A 306 9.96 11.49 0.23
CA ALA A 306 9.57 10.58 -0.84
C ALA A 306 8.09 10.80 -1.19
N TYR A 307 7.79 10.83 -2.48
CA TYR A 307 6.44 10.94 -3.04
C TYR A 307 6.24 9.73 -3.95
N PRO A 308 5.87 8.57 -3.37
CA PRO A 308 5.50 7.41 -4.17
C PRO A 308 4.25 7.73 -5.00
N ASP A 309 4.27 7.27 -6.25
CA ASP A 309 3.13 7.41 -7.15
C ASP A 309 2.05 6.38 -6.80
N PHE A 310 1.05 6.80 -6.03
CA PHE A 310 -0.08 5.95 -5.64
C PHE A 310 -1.21 5.91 -6.69
N TYR A 311 -0.91 6.17 -7.97
CA TYR A 311 -1.94 6.13 -9.01
C TYR A 311 -2.56 4.72 -9.11
N ALA A 312 -3.78 4.57 -8.58
CA ALA A 312 -4.56 3.33 -8.57
C ALA A 312 -5.53 3.19 -9.76
N GLY A 313 -5.40 4.05 -10.77
CA GLY A 313 -6.28 4.06 -11.95
C GLY A 313 -5.79 3.15 -13.10
N PRO A 314 -6.58 2.99 -14.17
CA PRO A 314 -6.14 2.34 -15.39
C PRO A 314 -4.86 2.99 -15.90
N ALA A 315 -3.87 2.21 -16.32
CA ALA A 315 -2.60 2.74 -16.82
C ALA A 315 -2.84 3.82 -17.88
N VAL A 316 -2.58 5.08 -17.53
CA VAL A 316 -2.63 6.21 -18.45
C VAL A 316 -1.26 6.39 -19.10
N PRO A 317 -1.21 6.78 -20.38
CA PRO A 317 0.06 6.91 -21.11
C PRO A 317 0.98 7.98 -20.51
N ALA A 318 0.42 9.01 -19.88
CA ALA A 318 1.20 10.00 -19.14
C ALA A 318 0.42 10.53 -17.93
N ARG A 319 1.14 10.93 -16.88
CA ARG A 319 0.58 11.53 -15.66
C ARG A 319 1.63 12.34 -14.90
N ALA A 320 1.17 13.38 -14.19
CA ALA A 320 2.01 14.15 -13.28
C ALA A 320 2.17 13.41 -11.93
N LEU A 321 3.32 13.58 -11.30
CA LEU A 321 3.57 13.18 -9.92
C LEU A 321 3.32 14.37 -9.00
N VAL A 322 2.61 14.14 -7.90
CA VAL A 322 2.35 15.17 -6.89
C VAL A 322 3.63 15.34 -6.05
N VAL A 323 4.28 16.50 -6.18
CA VAL A 323 5.51 16.83 -5.46
C VAL A 323 5.39 18.24 -4.90
N ASP A 324 5.71 18.40 -3.61
CA ASP A 324 5.63 19.71 -2.96
C ASP A 324 6.60 20.72 -3.57
N THR A 325 6.25 22.00 -3.45
CA THR A 325 7.19 23.09 -3.70
C THR A 325 8.26 23.10 -2.62
N LEU A 326 9.53 23.01 -3.03
CA LEU A 326 10.67 23.01 -2.13
C LEU A 326 11.02 24.41 -1.67
N GLY A 327 11.47 24.55 -0.42
CA GLY A 327 11.82 25.83 0.17
C GLY A 327 10.61 26.73 0.45
N ALA A 328 9.37 26.26 0.26
CA ALA A 328 8.17 26.98 0.68
C ALA A 328 8.11 26.98 2.21
N THR A 329 8.58 28.05 2.84
CA THR A 329 8.42 28.20 4.29
C THR A 329 6.97 28.61 4.59
N GLU A 330 6.28 27.83 5.43
CA GLU A 330 4.99 28.24 6.02
C GLU A 330 5.10 29.55 6.84
N GLY A 331 6.32 30.00 7.17
CA GLY A 331 6.60 31.14 8.07
C GLY A 331 7.42 32.30 7.50
N GLY A 332 7.50 32.50 6.17
CA GLY A 332 8.08 33.73 5.59
C GLY A 332 9.62 33.83 5.59
N GLY A 333 10.34 32.71 5.52
CA GLY A 333 11.78 32.72 5.28
C GLY A 333 12.15 33.15 3.86
N GLN A 334 13.34 33.73 3.69
CA GLN A 334 13.83 34.27 2.41
C GLN A 334 14.24 33.20 1.37
N SER A 335 13.77 31.98 1.51
CA SER A 335 14.11 30.93 0.56
C SER A 335 13.41 31.18 -0.78
N ARG A 336 14.14 31.04 -1.89
CA ARG A 336 13.55 31.10 -3.24
C ARG A 336 12.87 29.75 -3.51
N PRO A 337 11.53 29.66 -3.44
CA PRO A 337 10.85 28.40 -3.60
C PRO A 337 11.08 27.82 -5.00
N ARG A 338 11.12 26.51 -5.10
CA ARG A 338 11.29 25.78 -6.36
C ARG A 338 10.18 24.74 -6.47
N THR A 339 9.35 24.88 -7.50
CA THR A 339 8.29 23.92 -7.76
C THR A 339 8.77 22.98 -8.86
N PRO A 340 9.07 21.71 -8.55
CA PRO A 340 9.36 20.73 -9.57
C PRO A 340 8.05 20.31 -10.26
N PHE A 341 8.11 20.13 -11.58
CA PHE A 341 7.11 19.37 -12.31
C PHE A 341 7.74 18.06 -12.73
N ALA A 342 7.30 16.97 -12.09
CA ALA A 342 7.73 15.62 -12.38
C ALA A 342 6.58 14.82 -12.98
N ALA A 343 6.87 13.99 -13.98
CA ALA A 343 5.84 13.23 -14.66
C ALA A 343 6.37 11.95 -15.28
N VAL A 344 5.43 11.06 -15.57
CA VAL A 344 5.61 9.82 -16.32
C VAL A 344 4.99 9.99 -17.69
N VAL A 345 5.66 9.48 -18.72
CA VAL A 345 5.26 9.40 -20.13
C VAL A 345 5.49 7.97 -20.64
N PRO A 346 5.10 7.60 -21.88
CA PRO A 346 5.37 6.26 -22.40
C PRO A 346 6.87 5.93 -22.30
N SER A 347 7.19 4.69 -21.94
CA SER A 347 8.58 4.26 -21.71
C SER A 347 9.46 4.31 -22.96
N SER A 348 8.86 4.41 -24.15
CA SER A 348 9.56 4.63 -25.42
C SER A 348 10.04 6.07 -25.63
N ALA A 349 9.56 7.04 -24.82
CA ALA A 349 9.97 8.43 -24.94
C ALA A 349 11.42 8.64 -24.50
N VAL A 350 12.16 9.46 -25.24
CA VAL A 350 13.55 9.86 -24.95
C VAL A 350 13.71 11.36 -24.74
N SER A 351 12.76 12.17 -25.20
CA SER A 351 12.72 13.61 -25.00
C SER A 351 11.29 14.10 -24.79
N VAL A 352 11.16 15.26 -24.15
CA VAL A 352 9.88 15.90 -23.87
C VAL A 352 10.01 17.42 -23.88
N ILE A 353 8.98 18.09 -24.39
CA ILE A 353 8.79 19.54 -24.26
C ILE A 353 7.55 19.74 -23.40
N VAL A 354 7.71 20.56 -22.37
CA VAL A 354 6.62 21.06 -21.54
C VAL A 354 6.41 22.53 -21.88
N ASP A 355 5.27 22.85 -22.49
CA ASP A 355 4.85 24.22 -22.76
C ASP A 355 3.89 24.67 -21.65
N TYR A 356 4.28 25.73 -20.93
CA TYR A 356 3.50 26.34 -19.84
C TYR A 356 2.55 27.44 -20.33
N GLY A 357 2.57 27.74 -21.63
CA GLY A 357 1.85 28.82 -22.27
C GLY A 357 2.65 30.11 -22.40
N GLY A 358 2.23 30.97 -23.34
CA GLY A 358 2.82 32.30 -23.54
C GLY A 358 4.27 32.29 -24.02
N GLY A 359 4.67 31.24 -24.76
CA GLY A 359 6.03 31.07 -25.29
C GLY A 359 7.06 30.60 -24.26
N ASN A 360 6.62 30.16 -23.08
CA ASN A 360 7.50 29.62 -22.05
C ASN A 360 7.38 28.09 -22.05
N GLY A 361 8.50 27.40 -22.13
CA GLY A 361 8.55 25.96 -21.98
C GLY A 361 9.91 25.48 -21.50
N ALA A 362 10.00 24.19 -21.26
CA ALA A 362 11.25 23.50 -20.98
C ALA A 362 11.36 22.27 -21.88
N ASP A 363 12.54 22.10 -22.48
CA ASP A 363 12.95 20.85 -23.11
C ASP A 363 13.76 20.06 -22.07
N THR A 364 13.51 18.76 -21.96
CA THR A 364 14.31 17.87 -21.11
C THR A 364 14.36 16.45 -21.67
N LEU A 365 15.36 15.71 -21.21
CA LEU A 365 15.51 14.30 -21.53
C LEU A 365 14.57 13.44 -20.68
N VAL A 366 14.12 12.35 -21.26
CA VAL A 366 13.32 11.33 -20.58
C VAL A 366 14.21 10.12 -20.28
N THR A 367 14.18 9.66 -19.04
CA THR A 367 14.88 8.43 -18.63
C THR A 367 13.85 7.44 -18.09
N ASP A 368 13.75 6.27 -18.73
CA ASP A 368 12.81 5.19 -18.36
C ASP A 368 11.36 5.71 -18.22
N GLY A 369 10.92 6.50 -19.20
CA GLY A 369 9.60 7.13 -19.25
C GLY A 369 9.34 8.18 -18.16
N MET A 370 10.37 8.71 -17.50
CA MET A 370 10.25 9.74 -16.46
C MET A 370 10.98 11.02 -16.87
N PHE A 371 10.44 12.17 -16.48
CA PHE A 371 11.11 13.47 -16.63
C PHE A 371 10.79 14.41 -15.46
N ALA A 372 11.67 15.39 -15.23
CA ALA A 372 11.44 16.46 -14.28
C ALA A 372 11.99 17.80 -14.80
N VAL A 373 11.30 18.90 -14.51
CA VAL A 373 11.68 20.28 -14.84
C VAL A 373 11.32 21.24 -13.70
N TRP A 374 12.01 22.37 -13.58
CA TRP A 374 11.60 23.43 -12.65
C TRP A 374 10.54 24.32 -13.30
N LEU A 375 9.42 24.53 -12.62
CA LEU A 375 8.41 25.48 -13.05
C LEU A 375 8.84 26.92 -12.77
N PRO A 376 8.50 27.88 -13.66
CA PRO A 376 8.66 29.28 -13.38
C PRO A 376 7.63 29.71 -12.33
N VAL A 377 8.05 29.81 -11.06
CA VAL A 377 7.22 30.10 -9.88
C VAL A 377 6.35 31.38 -9.95
N SER A 378 6.61 32.30 -10.88
CA SER A 378 5.98 33.62 -10.87
C SER A 378 4.58 33.71 -11.49
N ARG A 379 4.01 32.64 -12.07
CA ARG A 379 2.82 32.80 -12.95
C ARG A 379 1.78 31.67 -12.99
N LEU A 380 1.95 30.59 -12.24
CA LEU A 380 1.06 29.43 -12.40
C LEU A 380 -0.10 29.46 -11.40
N LYS A 381 -1.33 29.32 -11.91
CA LYS A 381 -2.54 29.16 -11.09
C LYS A 381 -2.63 27.71 -10.57
N PRO A 382 -3.35 27.45 -9.46
CA PRO A 382 -3.52 26.09 -8.93
C PRO A 382 -4.12 25.09 -9.94
N ASP A 383 -4.90 25.55 -10.92
CA ASP A 383 -5.50 24.75 -11.99
C ASP A 383 -4.69 24.77 -13.30
N ALA A 384 -3.46 25.29 -13.27
CA ALA A 384 -2.61 25.37 -14.44
C ALA A 384 -2.27 23.98 -14.99
N LYS A 385 -2.30 23.89 -16.32
CA LYS A 385 -1.92 22.69 -17.06
C LYS A 385 -0.81 23.04 -18.05
N GLY A 386 0.15 22.14 -18.19
CA GLY A 386 1.19 22.22 -19.21
C GLY A 386 0.82 21.33 -20.39
N HIS A 387 1.10 21.80 -21.60
CA HIS A 387 1.06 20.96 -22.79
C HIS A 387 2.36 20.17 -22.86
N VAL A 388 2.25 18.84 -22.81
CA VAL A 388 3.38 17.92 -22.78
C VAL A 388 3.39 17.14 -24.08
N LYS A 389 4.51 17.25 -24.80
CA LYS A 389 4.76 16.51 -26.03
C LYS A 389 6.03 15.70 -25.87
N ALA A 390 5.96 14.39 -26.10
CA ALA A 390 7.07 13.47 -25.92
C ALA A 390 7.36 12.70 -27.21
N TRP A 391 8.64 12.46 -27.47
CA TRP A 391 9.11 11.78 -28.68
C TRP A 391 9.93 10.54 -28.36
N ASP A 392 9.84 9.53 -29.22
CA ASP A 392 10.74 8.37 -29.20
C ASP A 392 12.09 8.67 -29.88
N ALA A 393 12.99 7.68 -29.87
CA ALA A 393 14.31 7.78 -30.48
C ALA A 393 14.29 7.95 -32.00
N GLN A 394 13.16 7.66 -32.66
CA GLN A 394 12.96 7.85 -34.10
C GLN A 394 12.36 9.22 -34.42
N GLY A 395 12.06 10.03 -33.40
CA GLY A 395 11.41 11.33 -33.54
C GLY A 395 9.91 11.26 -33.74
N ASN A 396 9.27 10.10 -33.53
CA ASN A 396 7.81 10.01 -33.56
C ASN A 396 7.23 10.53 -32.24
N VAL A 397 6.10 11.21 -32.33
CA VAL A 397 5.35 11.67 -31.15
C VAL A 397 4.68 10.46 -30.52
N VAL A 398 5.05 10.14 -29.28
CA VAL A 398 4.46 9.03 -28.50
C VAL A 398 3.45 9.53 -27.47
N TYR A 399 3.46 10.82 -27.17
CA TYR A 399 2.45 11.48 -26.34
C TYR A 399 2.32 12.96 -26.74
N ASP A 400 1.08 13.45 -26.78
CA ASP A 400 0.75 14.85 -27.05
C ASP A 400 -0.53 15.19 -26.27
N GLY A 401 -0.42 15.93 -25.17
CA GLY A 401 -1.57 16.17 -24.29
C GLY A 401 -1.31 17.09 -23.10
N MET A 402 -2.38 17.42 -22.38
CA MET A 402 -2.32 18.33 -21.22
C MET A 402 -2.12 17.55 -19.92
N LEU A 403 -1.18 17.97 -19.07
CA LEU A 403 -0.99 17.47 -17.71
C LEU A 403 -1.18 18.59 -16.67
N PRO A 404 -1.76 18.30 -15.49
CA PRO A 404 -1.80 19.26 -14.39
C PRO A 404 -0.37 19.56 -13.91
N LEU A 405 -0.08 20.82 -13.59
CA LEU A 405 1.24 21.25 -13.10
C LEU A 405 1.36 21.19 -11.57
N PHE A 406 0.27 20.89 -10.85
CA PHE A 406 0.18 20.79 -9.39
C PHE A 406 -0.65 19.59 -8.98
#